data_AF-A0A1E7ERC6-F1
#
_entry.id   AF-A0A1E7ERC6-F1
#
_cell.length_a   1.000
_cell.length_b   1.000
_cell.length_c   1.000
_cell.angle_alpha   90.00
_cell.angle_beta   90.00
_cell.angle_gamma   90.00
#
_symmetry.space_group_name_H-M   'P 1'
#
loop_
_entity.id
_entity.type
_entity.pdbx_description
1 polymer ?
#
loop_
_entity_poly.entity_id
_entity_poly.type
_entity_poly.pdbx_seq_one_letter_code
_entity_poly.pdbx_strand_id
1 'polypeptide(L)'
;MSTLVRINNILCVFVVLFCIGSCIFVFYNRKKVIVSLGQPVYLYQLCIAGILLVSPLISSVFITNTCGIFLTRTIVYINPNGTISNYAFLNTTNDDEGIASVVLYNNNNQNNETLTFDNTDIMSSRQQMTYNIVCNFAVPVAWIGVILTNTVLFAKTYRVYKVTLFRRNQTIKPRNVLAPYIISVILSTTVLIALTVTKPMQFSTIINLFNPDDSYCTCYGSQRLNITMFTIDIIIGLGILVLAWKVRNTNEEISESRKIFILIILGVVLDIAVVVIFSLIVIDPFLFIIILLVLKSLLPIWFLICPRMYYVWYEYRHGHLPESVTVPGMGRVHVGGTDNMIPTATNNNSSNNSNNNNGDSSE
;
A
#
# COMPACT_ATOMS: atom_id res chain seq x y z
N MET A 1 9.66 24.55 -3.50
CA MET A 1 9.58 23.34 -4.35
C MET A 1 10.70 22.31 -4.04
N SER A 2 11.98 22.68 -4.09
CA SER A 2 13.10 21.72 -4.05
C SER A 2 13.23 20.87 -2.78
N THR A 3 12.96 21.43 -1.60
CA THR A 3 13.02 20.70 -0.31
C THR A 3 11.94 19.63 -0.20
N LEU A 4 10.71 19.93 -0.64
CA LEU A 4 9.57 19.03 -0.59
C LEU A 4 9.76 17.82 -1.51
N VAL A 5 10.31 18.05 -2.72
CA VAL A 5 10.68 16.97 -3.65
C VAL A 5 11.75 16.06 -3.02
N ARG A 6 12.76 16.63 -2.36
CA ARG A 6 13.80 15.84 -1.67
C ARG A 6 13.21 14.98 -0.54
N ILE A 7 12.30 15.54 0.26
CA ILE A 7 11.64 14.79 1.34
C ILE A 7 10.80 13.64 0.76
N ASN A 8 10.04 13.89 -0.31
CA ASN A 8 9.26 12.87 -0.99
C ASN A 8 10.15 11.72 -1.50
N ASN A 9 11.29 12.04 -2.10
CA ASN A 9 12.25 11.03 -2.58
C ASN A 9 12.73 10.13 -1.44
N ILE A 10 13.13 10.75 -0.32
CA ILE A 10 13.64 10.02 0.85
C ILE A 10 12.56 9.10 1.41
N LEU A 11 11.33 9.61 1.57
CA LEU A 11 10.20 8.81 2.06
C LEU A 11 9.89 7.64 1.12
N CYS A 12 9.88 7.88 -0.19
CA CYS A 12 9.62 6.87 -1.19
C CYS A 12 10.68 5.75 -1.15
N VAL A 13 11.96 6.11 -1.14
CA VAL A 13 13.08 5.14 -1.05
C VAL A 13 12.98 4.34 0.25
N PHE A 14 12.69 5.01 1.37
CA PHE A 14 12.50 4.35 2.65
C PHE A 14 11.38 3.30 2.61
N VAL A 15 10.20 3.65 2.07
CA VAL A 15 9.07 2.70 1.98
C VAL A 15 9.42 1.53 1.07
N VAL A 16 10.04 1.76 -0.09
CA VAL A 16 10.44 0.68 -1.00
C VAL A 16 11.43 -0.27 -0.33
N LEU A 17 12.46 0.27 0.32
CA LEU A 17 13.44 -0.54 1.07
C LEU A 17 12.77 -1.32 2.21
N PHE A 18 11.84 -0.71 2.93
CA PHE A 18 11.09 -1.36 4.01
C PHE A 18 10.20 -2.50 3.48
N CYS A 19 9.52 -2.31 2.35
CA CYS A 19 8.73 -3.35 1.69
C CYS A 19 9.61 -4.51 1.19
N ILE A 20 10.75 -4.21 0.56
CA ILE A 20 11.70 -5.23 0.08
C ILE A 20 12.29 -6.00 1.26
N GLY A 21 12.74 -5.31 2.32
CA GLY A 21 13.25 -5.94 3.54
C GLY A 21 12.21 -6.84 4.21
N SER A 22 10.95 -6.38 4.26
CA SER A 22 9.83 -7.17 4.78
C SER A 22 9.55 -8.42 3.90
N CYS A 23 9.60 -8.29 2.57
CA CYS A 23 9.52 -9.42 1.64
C CYS A 23 10.62 -10.45 1.89
N ILE A 24 11.87 -9.99 1.98
CA ILE A 24 13.05 -10.84 2.23
C ILE A 24 12.90 -11.56 3.57
N PHE A 25 12.49 -10.84 4.62
CA PHE A 25 12.25 -11.41 5.94
C PHE A 25 11.21 -12.55 5.90
N VAL A 26 10.07 -12.33 5.23
CA VAL A 26 9.01 -13.34 5.08
C VAL A 26 9.52 -14.54 4.28
N PHE A 27 10.37 -14.32 3.28
CA PHE A 27 10.99 -15.38 2.47
C PHE A 27 11.89 -16.30 3.25
N TYR A 28 12.85 -15.75 3.99
CA TYR A 28 13.77 -16.56 4.78
C TYR A 28 13.07 -17.28 5.94
N ASN A 29 12.08 -16.63 6.58
CA ASN A 29 11.42 -17.17 7.78
C ASN A 29 10.13 -17.94 7.50
N ARG A 30 9.77 -18.22 6.23
CA ARG A 30 8.52 -18.91 5.87
C ARG A 30 8.33 -20.29 6.50
N LYS A 31 9.42 -20.96 6.90
CA LYS A 31 9.38 -22.27 7.56
C LYS A 31 9.06 -22.18 9.06
N LYS A 32 9.27 -21.02 9.70
CA LYS A 32 8.96 -20.83 11.12
C LYS A 32 7.45 -20.81 11.33
N VAL A 33 6.98 -21.49 12.37
CA VAL A 33 5.54 -21.66 12.68
C VAL A 33 4.81 -20.31 12.75
N ILE A 34 5.43 -19.31 13.38
CA ILE A 34 4.80 -17.98 13.55
C ILE A 34 4.57 -17.24 12.22
N VAL A 35 5.43 -17.47 11.22
CA VAL A 35 5.30 -16.87 9.88
C VAL A 35 4.38 -17.70 9.00
N SER A 36 4.46 -19.04 9.09
CA SER A 36 3.63 -19.95 8.30
C SER A 36 2.14 -19.85 8.65
N LEU A 37 1.81 -19.64 9.93
CA LEU A 37 0.43 -19.36 10.39
C LEU A 37 -0.17 -18.13 9.70
N GLY A 38 0.67 -17.15 9.39
CA GLY A 38 0.29 -15.90 8.74
C GLY A 38 -0.03 -15.98 7.25
N GLN A 39 0.15 -17.16 6.65
CA GLN A 39 0.03 -17.42 5.23
C GLN A 39 0.96 -16.52 4.41
N PRO A 40 2.23 -16.91 4.21
CA PRO A 40 3.27 -16.04 3.65
C PRO A 40 2.90 -15.44 2.28
N VAL A 41 2.08 -16.14 1.48
CA VAL A 41 1.55 -15.65 0.19
C VAL A 41 0.87 -14.28 0.34
N TYR A 42 -0.01 -14.12 1.34
CA TYR A 42 -0.70 -12.85 1.57
C TYR A 42 0.23 -11.76 2.08
N LEU A 43 1.30 -12.12 2.81
CA LEU A 43 2.28 -11.15 3.29
C LEU A 43 3.14 -10.61 2.15
N TYR A 44 3.59 -11.45 1.21
CA TYR A 44 4.28 -10.94 0.00
C TYR A 44 3.40 -10.01 -0.80
N GLN A 45 2.13 -10.38 -0.95
CA GLN A 45 1.18 -9.58 -1.70
C GLN A 45 0.99 -8.19 -1.07
N LEU A 46 0.97 -8.08 0.26
CA LEU A 46 0.93 -6.79 0.94
C LEU A 46 2.19 -5.96 0.70
N CYS A 47 3.39 -6.57 0.73
CA CYS A 47 4.62 -5.86 0.42
C CYS A 47 4.66 -5.37 -1.03
N ILE A 48 4.23 -6.20 -1.99
CA ILE A 48 4.12 -5.82 -3.41
C ILE A 48 3.10 -4.69 -3.57
N ALA A 49 1.94 -4.81 -2.92
CA ALA A 49 0.91 -3.78 -2.92
C ALA A 49 1.43 -2.44 -2.38
N GLY A 50 2.22 -2.47 -1.30
CA GLY A 50 2.87 -1.28 -0.74
C GLY A 50 3.84 -0.59 -1.71
N ILE A 51 4.61 -1.37 -2.48
CA ILE A 51 5.51 -0.84 -3.53
C ILE A 51 4.70 -0.22 -4.66
N LEU A 52 3.67 -0.92 -5.15
CA LEU A 52 2.79 -0.41 -6.23
C LEU A 52 2.06 0.87 -5.81
N LEU A 53 1.64 0.96 -4.56
CA LEU A 53 0.92 2.12 -4.03
C LEU A 53 1.82 3.37 -3.99
N VAL A 54 3.13 3.20 -3.79
CA VAL A 54 4.13 4.29 -3.76
C VAL A 54 4.75 4.58 -5.14
N SER A 55 4.55 3.72 -6.14
CA SER A 55 5.14 3.89 -7.47
C SER A 55 4.81 5.22 -8.18
N PRO A 56 3.61 5.85 -8.03
CA PRO A 56 3.36 7.15 -8.64
C PRO A 56 4.27 8.25 -8.09
N LEU A 57 4.74 8.12 -6.84
CA LEU A 57 5.72 9.05 -6.27
C LEU A 57 7.04 8.94 -7.03
N ILE A 58 7.50 7.72 -7.31
CA ILE A 58 8.71 7.49 -8.14
C ILE A 58 8.52 8.12 -9.52
N SER A 59 7.36 7.90 -10.16
CA SER A 59 7.06 8.51 -11.46
C SER A 59 7.02 10.03 -11.40
N SER A 60 6.43 10.62 -10.35
CA SER A 60 6.38 12.07 -10.17
C SER A 60 7.77 12.68 -10.04
N VAL A 61 8.68 11.99 -9.38
CA VAL A 61 10.08 12.41 -9.19
C VAL A 61 10.84 12.32 -10.50
N PHE A 62 10.63 11.25 -11.25
CA PHE A 62 11.18 11.12 -12.60
C PHE A 62 10.71 12.27 -13.49
N ILE A 63 9.41 12.55 -13.53
CA ILE A 63 8.82 13.65 -14.32
C ILE A 63 9.35 15.02 -13.86
N THR A 64 9.44 15.26 -12.56
CA THR A 64 9.88 16.56 -12.03
C THR A 64 11.36 16.81 -12.35
N ASN A 65 12.19 15.79 -12.20
CA ASN A 65 13.62 15.90 -12.51
C ASN A 65 13.86 16.10 -14.01
N THR A 66 13.09 15.44 -14.89
CA THR A 66 13.24 15.64 -16.34
C THR A 66 12.64 16.96 -16.81
N CYS A 67 11.54 17.41 -16.22
CA CYS A 67 10.91 18.71 -16.51
C CYS A 67 11.87 19.88 -16.25
N GLY A 68 12.69 19.81 -15.19
CA GLY A 68 13.71 20.84 -14.91
C GLY A 68 14.91 20.84 -15.88
N ILE A 69 15.15 19.75 -16.61
CA ILE A 69 16.25 19.63 -17.57
C ILE A 69 15.80 20.04 -18.98
N PHE A 70 14.53 19.78 -19.32
CA PHE A 70 13.93 20.12 -20.61
C PHE A 70 12.94 21.27 -20.43
N LEU A 71 13.45 22.49 -20.23
CA LEU A 71 12.62 23.69 -20.07
C LEU A 71 12.08 24.16 -21.42
N THR A 72 11.28 23.29 -22.03
CA THR A 72 10.69 23.50 -23.35
C THR A 72 9.30 24.09 -23.18
N ARG A 73 9.14 25.38 -23.52
CA ARG A 73 7.93 26.16 -23.22
C ARG A 73 6.74 25.69 -24.05
N THR A 74 5.83 24.95 -23.43
CA THR A 74 4.44 24.86 -23.92
C THR A 74 3.62 25.82 -23.07
N ILE A 75 3.18 26.94 -23.63
CA ILE A 75 2.54 28.02 -22.87
C ILE A 75 1.03 27.84 -22.88
N VAL A 76 0.44 27.55 -21.71
CA VAL A 76 -1.01 27.58 -21.48
C VAL A 76 -1.33 28.76 -20.57
N TYR A 77 -2.08 29.73 -21.08
CA TYR A 77 -2.48 30.93 -20.34
C TYR A 77 -3.71 30.65 -19.48
N ILE A 78 -3.60 30.84 -18.16
CA ILE A 78 -4.74 30.80 -17.24
C ILE A 78 -4.87 32.17 -16.59
N ASN A 79 -5.98 32.86 -16.86
CA ASN A 79 -6.30 34.13 -16.23
C ASN A 79 -6.66 33.90 -14.74
N PRO A 80 -6.02 34.59 -13.77
CA PRO A 80 -6.28 34.40 -12.34
C PRO A 80 -7.73 34.69 -11.90
N ASN A 81 -8.54 35.39 -12.70
CA ASN A 81 -9.95 35.66 -12.38
C ASN A 81 -10.90 34.47 -12.62
N GLY A 82 -10.42 33.28 -12.95
CA GLY A 82 -11.24 32.06 -13.08
C GLY A 82 -12.20 32.05 -14.28
N THR A 83 -12.39 33.19 -14.95
CA THR A 83 -13.01 33.24 -16.28
C THR A 83 -12.00 32.78 -17.31
N ILE A 84 -12.24 31.59 -17.85
CA ILE A 84 -11.57 31.05 -19.04
C ILE A 84 -11.90 32.00 -20.21
N SER A 85 -11.14 33.08 -20.36
CA SER A 85 -11.26 33.99 -21.49
C SER A 85 -10.48 33.42 -22.67
N ASN A 86 -11.22 33.02 -23.71
CA ASN A 86 -10.81 32.73 -25.09
C ASN A 86 -9.37 32.23 -25.28
N TYR A 87 -9.24 30.91 -25.39
CA TYR A 87 -8.00 30.24 -25.73
C TYR A 87 -7.43 30.72 -27.07
N ALA A 88 -6.19 31.21 -27.06
CA ALA A 88 -5.39 31.29 -28.27
C ALA A 88 -4.99 29.86 -28.68
N PHE A 89 -5.43 29.43 -29.86
CA PHE A 89 -5.02 28.14 -30.43
C PHE A 89 -3.58 28.26 -30.95
N LEU A 90 -2.66 27.46 -30.42
CA LEU A 90 -1.36 27.25 -31.06
C LEU A 90 -1.59 26.44 -32.35
N ASN A 91 -1.44 27.09 -33.50
CA ASN A 91 -1.21 26.37 -34.74
C ASN A 91 0.29 26.27 -34.95
N THR A 92 0.89 25.17 -34.49
CA THR A 92 2.29 24.86 -34.81
C THR A 92 2.33 24.33 -36.23
N THR A 93 2.80 25.12 -37.19
CA THR A 93 3.19 24.56 -38.49
C THR A 93 4.41 23.69 -38.26
N ASN A 94 4.29 22.39 -38.55
CA ASN A 94 5.43 21.49 -38.60
C ASN A 94 6.22 21.84 -39.85
N ASP A 95 6.97 22.93 -39.79
CA ASP A 95 8.04 23.16 -40.74
C ASP A 95 9.22 22.32 -40.24
N ASP A 96 9.80 21.50 -41.11
CA ASP A 96 10.86 20.53 -40.81
C ASP A 96 12.13 21.16 -40.20
N GLU A 97 12.17 22.49 -40.06
CA GLU A 97 13.26 23.29 -39.51
C GLU A 97 13.16 23.57 -38.01
N GLY A 98 12.11 23.11 -37.32
CA GLY A 98 12.09 23.05 -35.86
C GLY A 98 11.91 24.39 -35.13
N ILE A 99 11.44 25.45 -35.80
CA ILE A 99 11.13 26.74 -35.17
C ILE A 99 9.61 26.86 -34.99
N ALA A 100 9.09 26.52 -33.81
CA ALA A 100 7.71 26.86 -33.45
C ALA A 100 7.67 28.28 -32.89
N SER A 101 6.96 29.19 -33.56
CA SER A 101 6.64 30.51 -33.03
C SER A 101 5.23 30.51 -32.42
N VAL A 102 5.08 31.09 -31.22
CA VAL A 102 3.79 31.20 -30.54
C VAL A 102 3.34 32.65 -30.61
N VAL A 103 2.26 32.92 -31.35
CA VAL A 103 1.66 34.26 -31.42
C VAL A 103 0.46 34.32 -30.49
N LEU A 104 0.49 35.24 -29.53
CA LEU A 104 -0.58 35.44 -28.57
C LEU A 104 -1.38 36.68 -28.95
N TYR A 105 -2.67 36.48 -29.15
CA TYR A 105 -3.60 37.57 -29.44
C TYR A 105 -4.27 38.01 -28.14
N ASN A 106 -3.85 39.16 -27.62
CA ASN A 106 -4.56 39.82 -26.53
C ASN A 106 -5.70 40.66 -27.10
N ASN A 107 -6.94 40.17 -26.99
CA ASN A 107 -8.11 40.82 -27.59
C ASN A 107 -8.58 42.11 -26.87
N ASN A 108 -7.93 42.50 -25.77
CA ASN A 108 -8.41 43.61 -24.93
C ASN A 108 -7.67 44.93 -25.13
N ASN A 109 -6.63 45.02 -25.96
CA ASN A 109 -5.97 46.29 -26.29
C ASN A 109 -5.52 46.29 -27.75
N GLN A 110 -5.75 47.39 -28.47
CA GLN A 110 -5.35 47.60 -29.87
C GLN A 110 -3.83 47.57 -30.14
N ASN A 111 -3.01 47.30 -29.13
CA ASN A 111 -1.56 47.17 -29.26
C ASN A 111 -1.20 45.69 -29.30
N ASN A 112 -1.04 45.17 -30.51
CA ASN A 112 -0.58 43.81 -30.77
C ASN A 112 0.90 43.69 -30.36
N GLU A 113 1.18 43.43 -29.10
CA GLU A 113 2.53 43.04 -28.68
C GLU A 113 2.77 41.58 -29.08
N THR A 114 3.54 41.38 -30.15
CA THR A 114 4.05 40.06 -30.52
C THR A 114 5.22 39.72 -29.61
N LEU A 115 4.96 38.96 -28.56
CA LEU A 115 6.00 38.31 -27.77
C LEU A 115 6.58 37.13 -28.55
N THR A 116 7.69 37.36 -29.24
CA THR A 116 8.49 36.30 -29.86
C THR A 116 9.35 35.64 -28.79
N PHE A 117 9.04 34.39 -28.46
CA PHE A 117 9.91 33.57 -27.62
C PHE A 117 10.86 32.77 -28.51
N ASP A 118 12.16 32.94 -28.28
CA ASP A 118 13.20 32.13 -28.93
C ASP A 118 13.11 30.71 -28.36
N ASN A 119 12.47 29.82 -29.12
CA ASN A 119 12.13 28.46 -28.71
C ASN A 119 13.28 27.52 -29.07
N THR A 120 14.42 27.62 -28.38
CA THR A 120 15.55 26.71 -28.62
C THR A 120 15.34 25.30 -28.08
N ASP A 121 14.32 25.10 -27.25
CA ASP A 121 13.93 23.77 -26.81
C ASP A 121 12.40 23.63 -26.97
N ILE A 122 11.95 22.98 -28.03
CA ILE A 122 10.54 22.53 -28.16
C ILE A 122 10.51 21.06 -27.77
N MET A 123 9.59 20.69 -26.88
CA MET A 123 9.48 19.30 -26.45
C MET A 123 9.15 18.44 -27.66
N SER A 124 9.98 17.44 -27.95
CA SER A 124 9.73 16.56 -29.09
C SER A 124 8.37 15.87 -28.92
N SER A 125 7.62 15.72 -30.01
CA SER A 125 6.34 14.97 -30.02
C SER A 125 6.48 13.57 -29.39
N ARG A 126 7.66 12.95 -29.55
CA ARG A 126 8.00 11.66 -28.91
C ARG A 126 8.08 11.76 -27.39
N GLN A 127 8.68 12.81 -26.85
CA GLN A 127 8.78 13.04 -25.40
C GLN A 127 7.41 13.29 -24.78
N GLN A 128 6.57 14.11 -25.42
CA GLN A 128 5.18 14.34 -24.99
C GLN A 128 4.40 13.02 -24.93
N MET A 129 4.56 12.15 -25.93
CA MET A 129 3.93 10.83 -25.94
C MET A 129 4.43 9.97 -24.77
N THR A 130 5.73 9.96 -24.48
CA THR A 130 6.28 9.24 -23.32
C THR A 130 5.71 9.76 -21.99
N TYR A 131 5.62 11.08 -21.79
CA TYR A 131 5.04 11.63 -20.56
C TYR A 131 3.55 11.33 -20.43
N ASN A 132 2.78 11.40 -21.52
CA ASN A 132 1.38 10.99 -21.54
C ASN A 132 1.21 9.51 -21.15
N ILE A 133 2.10 8.64 -21.62
CA ILE A 133 2.11 7.22 -21.23
C ILE A 133 2.38 7.09 -19.73
N VAL A 134 3.42 7.75 -19.20
CA VAL A 134 3.76 7.68 -17.76
C VAL A 134 2.61 8.20 -16.90
N CYS A 135 1.99 9.33 -17.25
CA CYS A 135 0.82 9.86 -16.55
C CYS A 135 -0.34 8.86 -16.55
N ASN A 136 -0.63 8.22 -17.70
CA ASN A 136 -1.70 7.23 -17.80
C ASN A 136 -1.43 5.96 -17.02
N PHE A 137 -0.17 5.55 -16.84
CA PHE A 137 0.17 4.34 -16.08
C PHE A 137 0.30 4.58 -14.58
N ALA A 138 0.79 5.74 -14.16
CA ALA A 138 1.11 5.98 -12.75
C ALA A 138 -0.10 5.77 -11.83
N VAL A 139 -1.25 6.38 -12.14
CA VAL A 139 -2.44 6.31 -11.28
C VAL A 139 -3.05 4.90 -11.25
N PRO A 140 -3.28 4.20 -12.38
CA PRO A 140 -3.74 2.81 -12.35
C PRO A 140 -2.84 1.86 -11.56
N VAL A 141 -1.52 2.02 -11.64
CA VAL A 141 -0.59 1.17 -10.89
C VAL A 141 -0.76 1.34 -9.38
N ALA A 142 -0.93 2.57 -8.89
CA ALA A 142 -1.26 2.79 -7.47
C ALA A 142 -2.60 2.17 -7.08
N TRP A 143 -3.62 2.30 -7.94
CA TRP A 143 -4.93 1.71 -7.70
C TRP A 143 -4.88 0.18 -7.62
N ILE A 144 -4.04 -0.47 -8.44
CA ILE A 144 -3.79 -1.91 -8.32
C ILE A 144 -3.21 -2.23 -6.93
N GLY A 145 -2.29 -1.40 -6.41
CA GLY A 145 -1.78 -1.54 -5.04
C GLY A 145 -2.89 -1.45 -3.97
N VAL A 146 -3.81 -0.49 -4.10
CA VAL A 146 -4.96 -0.35 -3.20
C VAL A 146 -5.87 -1.59 -3.27
N ILE A 147 -6.24 -2.01 -4.48
CA ILE A 147 -7.07 -3.21 -4.72
C ILE A 147 -6.42 -4.44 -4.10
N LEU A 148 -5.13 -4.66 -4.34
CA LEU A 148 -4.41 -5.82 -3.79
C LEU A 148 -4.40 -5.79 -2.25
N THR A 149 -4.20 -4.62 -1.64
CA THR A 149 -4.24 -4.47 -0.17
C THR A 149 -5.61 -4.84 0.38
N ASN A 150 -6.68 -4.24 -0.16
CA ASN A 150 -8.05 -4.48 0.28
C ASN A 150 -8.48 -5.93 0.04
N THR A 151 -8.07 -6.53 -1.08
CA THR A 151 -8.40 -7.92 -1.38
C THR A 151 -7.68 -8.90 -0.45
N VAL A 152 -6.44 -8.63 -0.02
CA VAL A 152 -5.76 -9.45 0.99
C VAL A 152 -6.46 -9.36 2.34
N LEU A 153 -6.82 -8.15 2.79
CA LEU A 153 -7.52 -7.95 4.06
C LEU A 153 -8.90 -8.61 4.05
N PHE A 154 -9.62 -8.50 2.94
CA PHE A 154 -10.87 -9.20 2.72
C PHE A 154 -10.70 -10.72 2.77
N ALA A 155 -9.73 -11.28 2.05
CA ALA A 155 -9.49 -12.73 2.02
C ALA A 155 -9.17 -13.29 3.41
N LYS A 156 -8.36 -12.57 4.19
CA LYS A 156 -8.07 -12.94 5.59
C LYS A 156 -9.32 -12.88 6.46
N THR A 157 -10.08 -11.78 6.40
CA THR A 157 -11.31 -11.61 7.18
C THR A 157 -12.36 -12.66 6.83
N TYR A 158 -12.54 -12.93 5.53
CA TYR A 158 -13.49 -13.91 5.01
C TYR A 158 -13.10 -15.34 5.41
N ARG A 159 -11.80 -15.67 5.45
CA ARG A 159 -11.32 -16.95 5.99
C ARG A 159 -11.73 -17.12 7.45
N VAL A 160 -11.48 -16.11 8.29
CA VAL A 160 -11.87 -16.16 9.71
C VAL A 160 -13.39 -16.31 9.83
N TYR A 161 -14.17 -15.53 9.07
CA TYR A 161 -15.61 -15.66 9.02
C TYR A 161 -16.07 -17.09 8.70
N LYS A 162 -15.51 -17.71 7.65
CA LYS A 162 -15.85 -19.09 7.29
C LYS A 162 -15.46 -20.09 8.38
N VAL A 163 -14.27 -19.97 8.97
CA VAL A 163 -13.83 -20.85 10.07
C VAL A 163 -14.79 -20.78 11.26
N THR A 164 -15.37 -19.61 11.53
CA THR A 164 -16.29 -19.43 12.65
C THR A 164 -17.71 -19.96 12.38
N LEU A 165 -18.08 -20.11 11.11
CA LEU A 165 -19.40 -20.55 10.69
C LEU A 165 -19.48 -22.08 10.54
N PHE A 166 -18.37 -22.74 10.21
CA PHE A 166 -18.34 -24.19 10.07
C PHE A 166 -18.14 -24.89 11.42
N ARG A 167 -18.92 -25.96 11.64
CA ARG A 167 -18.87 -26.81 12.83
C ARG A 167 -17.44 -27.39 12.99
N ARG A 168 -16.95 -27.48 14.23
CA ARG A 168 -15.71 -28.21 14.59
C ARG A 168 -15.70 -29.53 13.80
N ASN A 169 -14.68 -29.72 12.93
CA ASN A 169 -14.35 -30.91 12.11
C ASN A 169 -14.49 -30.80 10.58
N GLN A 170 -14.89 -29.67 10.00
CA GLN A 170 -14.79 -29.51 8.54
C GLN A 170 -13.49 -28.79 8.13
N THR A 171 -12.67 -29.47 7.31
CA THR A 171 -11.47 -28.89 6.71
C THR A 171 -11.84 -28.00 5.52
N ILE A 172 -11.71 -26.69 5.70
CA ILE A 172 -11.98 -25.73 4.63
C ILE A 172 -10.80 -25.74 3.66
N LYS A 173 -11.04 -26.20 2.43
CA LYS A 173 -10.02 -26.12 1.37
C LYS A 173 -9.74 -24.65 1.02
N PRO A 174 -8.46 -24.24 0.88
CA PRO A 174 -8.09 -22.85 0.59
C PRO A 174 -8.68 -22.33 -0.73
N ARG A 175 -8.97 -23.22 -1.69
CA ARG A 175 -9.55 -22.86 -3.00
C ARG A 175 -10.92 -22.18 -2.88
N ASN A 176 -11.74 -22.53 -1.89
CA ASN A 176 -13.09 -21.97 -1.74
C ASN A 176 -13.06 -20.54 -1.18
N VAL A 177 -11.97 -20.14 -0.54
CA VAL A 177 -11.74 -18.79 -0.02
C VAL A 177 -11.18 -17.87 -1.10
N LEU A 178 -10.56 -18.44 -2.14
CA LEU A 178 -9.92 -17.71 -3.24
C LEU A 178 -10.93 -17.14 -4.26
N ALA A 179 -12.10 -17.78 -4.43
CA ALA A 179 -13.08 -17.37 -5.43
C ALA A 179 -13.56 -15.90 -5.30
N PRO A 180 -14.03 -15.42 -4.13
CA PRO A 180 -14.46 -14.03 -4.01
C PRO A 180 -13.29 -13.03 -4.14
N TYR A 181 -12.07 -13.45 -3.79
CA TYR A 181 -10.85 -12.69 -4.02
C TYR A 181 -10.63 -12.46 -5.53
N ILE A 182 -10.70 -13.51 -6.35
CA ILE A 182 -10.49 -13.41 -7.81
C ILE A 182 -11.56 -12.52 -8.45
N ILE A 183 -12.83 -12.73 -8.07
CA ILE A 183 -13.95 -11.94 -8.61
C ILE A 183 -13.76 -10.45 -8.30
N SER A 184 -13.37 -10.11 -7.07
CA SER A 184 -13.13 -8.72 -6.66
C SER A 184 -12.00 -8.06 -7.46
N VAL A 185 -10.89 -8.78 -7.68
CA VAL A 185 -9.74 -8.27 -8.45
C VAL A 185 -10.10 -8.07 -9.91
N ILE A 186 -10.78 -9.03 -10.54
CA ILE A 186 -11.21 -8.93 -11.93
C ILE A 186 -12.15 -7.74 -12.11
N LEU A 187 -13.20 -7.65 -11.27
CA LEU A 187 -14.18 -6.55 -11.34
C LEU A 187 -13.50 -5.18 -11.21
N SER A 188 -12.62 -5.02 -10.21
CA SER A 188 -11.92 -3.75 -9.97
C SER A 188 -10.96 -3.40 -11.11
N THR A 189 -10.28 -4.39 -11.68
CA THR A 189 -9.36 -4.21 -12.82
C THR A 189 -10.14 -3.82 -14.08
N THR A 190 -11.29 -4.44 -14.35
CA THR A 190 -12.14 -4.08 -15.49
C THR A 190 -12.65 -2.65 -15.39
N VAL A 191 -13.11 -2.23 -14.21
CA VAL A 191 -13.55 -0.85 -13.97
C VAL A 191 -12.39 0.13 -14.17
N LEU A 192 -11.20 -0.21 -13.66
CA LEU A 192 -9.99 0.60 -13.84
C LEU A 192 -9.59 0.75 -15.31
N ILE A 193 -9.63 -0.33 -16.09
CA ILE A 193 -9.35 -0.27 -17.53
C ILE A 193 -10.38 0.61 -18.25
N ALA A 194 -11.68 0.42 -17.97
CA ALA A 194 -12.74 1.22 -18.59
C ALA A 194 -12.60 2.72 -18.27
N LEU A 195 -12.28 3.07 -17.03
CA LEU A 195 -12.05 4.46 -16.63
C LEU A 195 -10.80 5.07 -17.28
N THR A 196 -9.73 4.29 -17.43
CA THR A 196 -8.49 4.75 -18.08
C THR A 196 -8.69 4.98 -19.57
N VAL A 197 -9.46 4.12 -20.25
CA VAL A 197 -9.74 4.24 -21.70
C VAL A 197 -10.68 5.41 -22.00
N THR A 198 -11.70 5.64 -21.17
CA THR A 198 -12.71 6.69 -21.43
C THR A 198 -12.17 8.10 -21.23
N LYS A 199 -11.24 8.30 -20.30
CA LYS A 199 -10.65 9.61 -19.98
C LYS A 199 -9.15 9.47 -19.70
N PRO A 200 -8.31 9.36 -20.74
CA PRO A 200 -6.87 9.27 -20.55
C PRO A 200 -6.34 10.56 -19.90
N MET A 201 -5.35 10.41 -19.02
CA MET A 201 -4.60 11.51 -18.47
C MET A 201 -3.67 12.09 -19.53
N GLN A 202 -3.56 13.42 -19.52
CA GLN A 202 -2.69 14.16 -20.42
C GLN A 202 -1.66 14.92 -19.60
N PHE A 203 -0.41 14.84 -20.02
CA PHE A 203 0.67 15.64 -19.48
C PHE A 203 0.51 17.09 -19.94
N SER A 204 0.58 18.03 -19.01
CA SER A 204 0.49 19.46 -19.27
C SER A 204 1.51 20.22 -18.44
N THR A 205 2.15 21.19 -19.07
CA THR A 205 3.05 22.14 -18.42
C THR A 205 2.28 23.42 -18.14
N ILE A 206 2.30 23.86 -16.89
CA ILE A 206 1.68 25.12 -16.46
C ILE A 206 2.81 26.11 -16.20
N ILE A 207 2.74 27.28 -16.84
CA ILE A 207 3.73 28.34 -16.70
C ILE A 207 3.07 29.49 -15.96
N ASN A 208 3.70 29.94 -14.87
CA ASN A 208 3.24 31.12 -14.16
C ASN A 208 3.58 32.38 -14.97
N LEU A 209 2.56 33.17 -15.32
CA LEU A 209 2.72 34.33 -16.19
C LEU A 209 3.52 35.46 -15.52
N PHE A 210 3.43 35.57 -14.19
CA PHE A 210 4.12 36.60 -13.42
C PHE A 210 5.55 36.21 -13.09
N ASN A 211 5.86 34.92 -13.11
CA ASN A 211 7.19 34.40 -12.84
C ASN A 211 7.46 33.19 -13.75
N PRO A 212 8.02 33.40 -14.97
CA PRO A 212 8.22 32.32 -15.93
C PRO A 212 9.19 31.23 -15.43
N ASP A 213 10.01 31.54 -14.42
CA ASP A 213 10.89 30.57 -13.75
C ASP A 213 10.10 29.60 -12.85
N ASP A 214 8.84 29.92 -12.52
CA ASP A 214 7.92 29.12 -11.72
C ASP A 214 6.96 28.33 -12.62
N SER A 215 7.54 27.52 -13.50
CA SER A 215 6.79 26.54 -14.29
C SER A 215 6.77 25.19 -13.58
N TYR A 216 5.64 24.48 -13.69
CA TYR A 216 5.52 23.14 -13.13
C TYR A 216 4.78 22.20 -14.09
N CYS A 217 5.20 20.94 -14.09
CA CYS A 217 4.63 19.89 -14.89
C CYS A 217 3.59 19.11 -14.08
N THR A 218 2.42 18.85 -14.66
CA THR A 218 1.34 18.09 -14.00
C THR A 218 0.59 17.16 -14.96
N CYS A 219 -0.01 16.10 -14.43
CA CYS A 219 -0.91 15.22 -15.19
C CYS A 219 -2.36 15.70 -15.00
N TYR A 220 -2.92 16.33 -16.03
CA TYR A 220 -4.30 16.81 -16.02
C TYR A 220 -5.30 15.65 -16.12
N GLY A 221 -6.45 15.80 -15.46
CA GLY A 221 -7.53 14.81 -15.44
C GLY A 221 -7.51 13.81 -14.28
N SER A 222 -6.42 13.77 -13.48
CA SER A 222 -6.26 12.85 -12.35
C SER A 222 -7.33 13.03 -11.26
N GLN A 223 -7.77 14.27 -10.99
CA GLN A 223 -8.69 14.58 -9.89
C GLN A 223 -10.05 13.85 -10.00
N ARG A 224 -10.68 13.87 -11.19
CA ARG A 224 -12.00 13.25 -11.39
C ARG A 224 -11.95 11.72 -11.28
N LEU A 225 -10.88 11.12 -11.79
CA LEU A 225 -10.64 9.68 -11.70
C LEU A 225 -10.39 9.28 -10.24
N ASN A 226 -9.58 10.04 -9.52
CA ASN A 226 -9.30 9.78 -8.11
C ASN A 226 -10.58 9.80 -7.26
N ILE A 227 -11.43 10.83 -7.38
CA ILE A 227 -12.68 10.92 -6.59
C ILE A 227 -13.59 9.70 -6.85
N THR A 228 -13.79 9.34 -8.12
CA THR A 228 -14.64 8.19 -8.49
C THR A 228 -14.09 6.89 -7.90
N MET A 229 -12.78 6.68 -8.00
CA MET A 229 -12.14 5.47 -7.51
C MET A 229 -12.11 5.38 -5.99
N PHE A 230 -11.83 6.47 -5.28
CA PHE A 230 -11.94 6.51 -3.82
C PHE A 230 -13.37 6.24 -3.34
N THR A 231 -14.37 6.73 -4.07
CA THR A 231 -15.78 6.43 -3.75
C THR A 231 -16.06 4.93 -3.85
N ILE A 232 -15.58 4.27 -4.92
CA ILE A 232 -15.70 2.81 -5.08
C ILE A 232 -14.93 2.07 -3.98
N ASP A 233 -13.71 2.52 -3.66
CA ASP A 233 -12.87 1.90 -2.63
C ASP A 233 -13.51 2.01 -1.24
N ILE A 234 -14.13 3.15 -0.91
CA ILE A 234 -14.88 3.34 0.34
C ILE A 234 -16.06 2.38 0.41
N ILE A 235 -16.82 2.20 -0.68
CA ILE A 235 -17.94 1.25 -0.72
C ILE A 235 -17.45 -0.18 -0.47
N ILE A 236 -16.37 -0.58 -1.13
CA ILE A 236 -15.74 -1.90 -0.93
C ILE A 236 -15.25 -2.03 0.52
N GLY A 237 -14.54 -1.03 1.03
CA GLY A 237 -14.00 -0.96 2.38
C GLY A 237 -15.08 -1.08 3.46
N LEU A 238 -16.23 -0.41 3.28
CA LEU A 238 -17.39 -0.55 4.15
C LEU A 238 -17.97 -1.97 4.11
N GLY A 239 -18.05 -2.60 2.94
CA GLY A 239 -18.44 -4.01 2.82
C GLY A 239 -17.51 -4.95 3.59
N ILE A 240 -16.19 -4.74 3.48
CA ILE A 240 -15.18 -5.49 4.25
C ILE A 240 -15.33 -5.20 5.75
N LEU A 241 -15.58 -3.96 6.14
CA LEU A 241 -15.77 -3.55 7.53
C LEU A 241 -17.00 -4.22 8.17
N VAL A 242 -18.12 -4.33 7.44
CA VAL A 242 -19.32 -5.05 7.91
C VAL A 242 -19.02 -6.53 8.17
N LEU A 243 -18.26 -7.17 7.28
CA LEU A 243 -17.82 -8.56 7.49
C LEU A 243 -16.88 -8.68 8.68
N ALA A 244 -15.92 -7.76 8.81
CA ALA A 244 -14.98 -7.75 9.93
C ALA A 244 -15.68 -7.50 11.28
N TRP A 245 -16.69 -6.62 11.29
CA TRP A 245 -17.54 -6.38 12.45
C TRP A 245 -18.29 -7.63 12.88
N LYS A 246 -18.83 -8.41 11.93
CA LYS A 246 -19.51 -9.67 12.23
C LYS A 246 -18.59 -10.71 12.87
N VAL A 247 -17.30 -10.69 12.52
CA VAL A 247 -16.28 -11.63 13.02
C VAL A 247 -15.69 -11.20 14.38
N ARG A 248 -15.86 -9.95 14.81
CA ARG A 248 -15.16 -9.41 15.98
C ARG A 248 -15.38 -10.14 17.31
N ASN A 249 -16.53 -10.82 17.47
CA ASN A 249 -16.92 -11.49 18.72
C ASN A 249 -16.38 -12.92 18.84
N THR A 250 -15.57 -13.39 17.91
CA THR A 250 -15.04 -14.75 17.95
C THR A 250 -13.84 -14.82 18.90
N ASN A 251 -13.78 -15.88 19.72
CA ASN A 251 -12.80 -16.06 20.81
C ASN A 251 -11.36 -15.61 20.47
N GLU A 252 -10.70 -15.05 21.47
CA GLU A 252 -9.37 -14.39 21.41
C GLU A 252 -8.21 -15.26 20.89
N GLU A 253 -8.40 -16.56 20.75
CA GLU A 253 -7.41 -17.48 20.17
C GLU A 253 -7.02 -17.08 18.73
N ILE A 254 -7.81 -16.25 18.04
CA ILE A 254 -7.45 -15.60 16.77
C ILE A 254 -7.08 -14.13 17.01
N SER A 255 -6.11 -13.85 17.86
CA SER A 255 -5.63 -12.48 18.19
C SER A 255 -5.23 -11.62 16.97
N GLU A 256 -5.00 -12.24 15.80
CA GLU A 256 -4.74 -11.54 14.53
C GLU A 256 -6.00 -10.82 13.98
N SER A 257 -7.22 -11.30 14.29
CA SER A 257 -8.47 -10.73 13.74
C SER A 257 -8.70 -9.29 14.21
N ARG A 258 -8.41 -8.98 15.48
CA ARG A 258 -8.52 -7.63 16.05
C ARG A 258 -7.59 -6.64 15.36
N LYS A 259 -6.36 -7.06 15.04
CA LYS A 259 -5.39 -6.23 14.32
C LYS A 259 -5.88 -5.94 12.90
N ILE A 260 -6.38 -6.95 12.20
CA ILE A 260 -6.95 -6.79 10.85
C ILE A 260 -8.17 -5.86 10.89
N PHE A 261 -9.05 -5.99 11.89
CA PHE A 261 -10.21 -5.12 12.07
C PHE A 261 -9.81 -3.65 12.28
N ILE A 262 -8.85 -3.37 13.17
CA ILE A 262 -8.31 -2.02 13.37
C ILE A 262 -7.74 -1.47 12.07
N LEU A 263 -7.04 -2.31 11.30
CA LEU A 263 -6.42 -1.92 10.04
C LEU A 263 -7.45 -1.56 8.97
N ILE A 264 -8.56 -2.31 8.89
CA ILE A 264 -9.67 -2.00 7.98
C ILE A 264 -10.33 -0.67 8.37
N ILE A 265 -10.60 -0.44 9.66
CA ILE A 265 -11.14 0.85 10.14
C ILE A 265 -10.21 1.98 9.74
N LEU A 266 -8.91 1.85 10.04
CA LEU A 266 -7.92 2.87 9.76
C LEU A 266 -7.81 3.13 8.25
N GLY A 267 -7.87 2.09 7.42
CA GLY A 267 -7.91 2.21 5.96
C GLY A 267 -9.10 3.03 5.47
N VAL A 268 -10.32 2.67 5.89
CA VAL A 268 -11.55 3.39 5.51
C VAL A 268 -11.50 4.85 5.98
N VAL A 269 -11.03 5.12 7.20
CA VAL A 269 -10.88 6.49 7.72
C VAL A 269 -9.88 7.29 6.89
N LEU A 270 -8.75 6.69 6.49
CA LEU A 270 -7.78 7.35 5.61
C LEU A 270 -8.38 7.65 4.24
N ASP A 271 -9.18 6.76 3.67
CA ASP A 271 -9.83 6.99 2.37
C ASP A 271 -10.86 8.12 2.43
N ILE A 272 -11.65 8.19 3.50
CA ILE A 272 -12.56 9.33 3.73
C ILE A 272 -11.76 10.62 3.89
N ALA A 273 -10.68 10.61 4.67
CA ALA A 273 -9.82 11.79 4.86
C ALA A 273 -9.24 12.29 3.53
N VAL A 274 -8.80 11.38 2.64
CA VAL A 274 -8.31 11.73 1.30
C VAL A 274 -9.41 12.42 0.49
N VAL A 275 -10.61 11.86 0.42
CA VAL A 275 -11.74 12.46 -0.33
C VAL A 275 -12.09 13.85 0.23
N VAL A 276 -12.12 14.00 1.56
CA VAL A 276 -12.41 15.27 2.22
C VAL A 276 -11.33 16.32 1.88
N ILE A 277 -10.05 15.95 1.97
CA ILE A 277 -8.92 16.83 1.64
C ILE A 277 -8.99 17.29 0.17
N PHE A 278 -9.27 16.37 -0.76
CA PHE A 278 -9.46 16.70 -2.17
C PHE A 278 -10.64 17.63 -2.43
N SER A 279 -11.63 17.64 -1.53
CA SER A 279 -12.85 18.46 -1.66
C SER A 279 -12.72 19.83 -1.00
N LEU A 280 -11.94 19.93 0.07
CA LEU A 280 -11.82 21.16 0.87
C LEU A 280 -10.63 22.04 0.48
N ILE A 281 -9.51 21.44 0.05
CA ILE A 281 -8.28 22.19 -0.19
C ILE A 281 -8.23 22.67 -1.64
N VAL A 282 -8.39 23.98 -1.82
CA VAL A 282 -8.24 24.65 -3.12
C VAL A 282 -6.76 24.85 -3.49
N ILE A 283 -5.85 24.86 -2.50
CA ILE A 283 -4.43 25.19 -2.71
C ILE A 283 -3.53 24.01 -2.27
N ASP A 284 -2.96 23.33 -3.25
CA ASP A 284 -1.89 22.30 -3.17
C ASP A 284 -2.03 21.19 -2.11
N PRO A 285 -2.98 20.25 -2.25
CA PRO A 285 -3.12 19.08 -1.37
C PRO A 285 -1.99 18.05 -1.48
N PHE A 286 -0.95 18.31 -2.28
CA PHE A 286 0.06 17.33 -2.70
C PHE A 286 0.83 16.70 -1.53
N LEU A 287 1.29 17.50 -0.57
CA LEU A 287 2.04 17.01 0.58
C LEU A 287 1.21 16.07 1.46
N PHE A 288 -0.06 16.42 1.70
CA PHE A 288 -0.97 15.58 2.47
C PHE A 288 -1.24 14.25 1.76
N ILE A 289 -1.44 14.28 0.44
CA ILE A 289 -1.63 13.08 -0.38
C ILE A 289 -0.40 12.17 -0.26
N ILE A 290 0.83 12.71 -0.35
CA ILE A 290 2.06 11.92 -0.19
C ILE A 290 2.09 11.23 1.18
N ILE A 291 1.85 11.99 2.26
CA ILE A 291 1.89 11.44 3.63
C ILE A 291 0.85 10.34 3.80
N LEU A 292 -0.38 10.56 3.31
CA LEU A 292 -1.46 9.57 3.38
C LEU A 292 -1.15 8.31 2.57
N LEU A 293 -0.55 8.46 1.39
CA LEU A 293 -0.14 7.36 0.53
C LEU A 293 0.97 6.52 1.18
N VAL A 294 1.99 7.18 1.74
CA VAL A 294 3.06 6.54 2.51
C VAL A 294 2.50 5.80 3.72
N LEU A 295 1.60 6.45 4.47
CA LEU A 295 0.95 5.85 5.63
C LEU A 295 0.11 4.62 5.24
N LYS A 296 -0.69 4.72 4.17
CA LYS A 296 -1.51 3.60 3.65
C LYS A 296 -0.64 2.42 3.20
N SER A 297 0.56 2.67 2.66
CA SER A 297 1.53 1.62 2.29
C SER A 297 2.17 0.94 3.51
N LEU A 298 2.57 1.71 4.52
CA LEU A 298 3.30 1.20 5.68
C LEU A 298 2.40 0.48 6.69
N LEU A 299 1.15 0.92 6.87
CA LEU A 299 0.23 0.40 7.90
C LEU A 299 0.02 -1.12 7.84
N PRO A 300 -0.32 -1.74 6.70
CA PRO A 300 -0.46 -3.20 6.58
C PRO A 300 0.78 -3.96 7.01
N ILE A 301 1.95 -3.49 6.57
CA ILE A 301 3.24 -4.11 6.84
C ILE A 301 3.58 -3.96 8.33
N TRP A 302 3.40 -2.76 8.88
CA TRP A 302 3.68 -2.46 10.27
C TRP A 302 2.82 -3.31 11.22
N PHE A 303 1.51 -3.40 10.98
CA PHE A 303 0.61 -4.14 11.88
C PHE A 303 0.69 -5.67 11.72
N LEU A 304 0.98 -6.19 10.52
CA LEU A 304 0.94 -7.64 10.25
C LEU A 304 2.32 -8.31 10.21
N ILE A 305 3.37 -7.60 9.78
CA ILE A 305 4.71 -8.17 9.61
C ILE A 305 5.61 -7.83 10.80
N CYS A 306 5.63 -6.59 11.30
CA CYS A 306 6.54 -6.21 12.39
C CYS A 306 6.38 -7.04 13.68
N PRO A 307 5.16 -7.38 14.16
CA PRO A 307 5.03 -8.26 15.32
C PRO A 307 5.66 -9.63 15.11
N ARG A 308 5.59 -10.17 13.88
CA ARG A 308 6.21 -11.46 13.55
C ARG A 308 7.72 -11.35 13.46
N MET A 309 8.23 -10.25 12.92
CA MET A 309 9.65 -9.95 12.92
C MET A 309 10.21 -9.90 14.34
N TYR A 310 9.49 -9.23 15.25
CA TYR A 310 9.81 -9.19 16.67
C TYR A 310 9.83 -10.60 17.29
N TYR A 311 8.81 -11.43 17.06
CA TYR A 311 8.79 -12.78 17.63
C TYR A 311 9.88 -13.71 17.09
N VAL A 312 10.20 -13.62 15.79
CA VAL A 312 11.29 -14.40 15.19
C VAL A 312 12.64 -13.98 15.76
N TRP A 313 12.85 -12.68 15.96
CA TRP A 313 14.05 -12.15 16.61
C TRP A 313 14.12 -12.58 18.08
N TYR A 314 13.01 -12.53 18.81
CA TYR A 314 12.92 -12.95 20.21
C TYR A 314 13.29 -14.43 20.35
N GLU A 315 12.71 -15.30 19.52
CA GLU A 315 13.02 -16.74 19.49
C GLU A 315 14.51 -16.98 19.19
N TYR A 316 15.10 -16.20 18.27
CA TYR A 316 16.54 -16.31 17.97
C TYR A 316 17.41 -15.91 19.17
N ARG A 317 17.00 -14.90 19.94
CA ARG A 317 17.77 -14.40 21.09
C ARG A 317 17.62 -15.24 22.35
N HIS A 318 16.42 -15.75 22.63
CA HIS A 318 16.11 -16.43 23.88
C HIS A 318 15.98 -17.96 23.73
N GLY A 319 15.95 -18.49 22.50
CA GLY A 319 15.76 -19.92 22.24
C GLY A 319 14.33 -20.43 22.49
N HIS A 320 13.42 -19.57 22.96
CA HIS A 320 12.01 -19.89 23.16
C HIS A 320 11.11 -18.68 22.83
N LEU A 321 9.83 -18.95 22.59
CA LEU A 321 8.81 -17.89 22.42
C LEU A 321 8.44 -17.29 23.79
N PRO A 322 7.98 -16.03 23.85
CA PRO A 322 7.51 -15.45 25.09
C PRO A 322 6.28 -16.22 25.60
N GLU A 323 6.20 -16.45 26.91
CA GLU A 323 5.17 -17.30 27.54
C GLU A 323 3.73 -16.82 27.27
N SER A 324 3.55 -15.53 26.97
CA SER A 324 2.26 -14.94 26.60
C SER A 324 1.73 -15.37 25.24
N VAL A 325 2.56 -16.01 24.39
CA VAL A 325 2.18 -16.41 23.03
C VAL A 325 1.82 -17.90 23.03
N THR A 326 0.51 -18.17 23.05
CA THR A 326 -0.01 -19.51 22.77
C THR A 326 0.00 -19.74 21.26
N VAL A 327 0.76 -20.73 20.80
CA VAL A 327 0.81 -21.08 19.38
C VAL A 327 -0.39 -21.98 19.04
N PRO A 328 -1.35 -21.52 18.21
CA PRO A 328 -2.49 -22.33 17.84
C PRO A 328 -2.02 -23.59 17.09
N GLY A 329 -2.50 -24.76 17.53
CA GLY A 329 -2.15 -26.05 16.93
C GLY A 329 -0.93 -26.75 17.54
N MET A 330 -0.18 -26.08 18.42
CA MET A 330 0.82 -26.74 19.27
C MET A 330 0.13 -27.24 20.54
N GLY A 331 -0.83 -28.14 20.35
CA GLY A 331 -1.52 -28.77 21.48
C GLY A 331 -0.48 -29.46 22.34
N ARG A 332 -0.25 -28.95 23.57
CA ARG A 332 0.39 -29.76 24.60
C ARG A 332 -0.53 -30.96 24.79
N VAL A 333 -0.12 -32.11 24.29
CA VAL A 333 -0.77 -33.37 24.61
C VAL A 333 -0.49 -33.58 26.09
N HIS A 334 -1.42 -33.10 26.93
CA HIS A 334 -1.42 -33.46 28.32
C HIS A 334 -1.83 -34.93 28.33
N VAL A 335 -0.84 -35.81 28.42
CA VAL A 335 -1.07 -37.25 28.61
C VAL A 335 -1.64 -37.36 30.03
N GLY A 336 -2.96 -37.25 30.14
CA GLY A 336 -3.70 -37.47 31.36
C GLY A 336 -3.62 -38.95 31.70
N GLY A 337 -2.58 -39.34 32.44
CA GLY A 337 -2.40 -40.71 32.88
C GLY A 337 -0.99 -40.98 33.36
N THR A 338 -0.68 -40.61 34.61
CA THR A 338 0.18 -41.39 35.52
C THR A 338 0.26 -40.87 36.96
N ASP A 339 -0.37 -39.74 37.32
CA ASP A 339 -0.26 -39.22 38.71
C ASP A 339 -1.23 -39.85 39.72
N ASN A 340 -2.05 -40.83 39.31
CA ASN A 340 -2.87 -41.65 40.22
C ASN A 340 -2.37 -43.09 40.35
N MET A 341 -1.10 -43.37 40.08
CA MET A 341 -0.43 -44.45 40.81
C MET A 341 -0.02 -43.89 42.17
N ILE A 342 -1.00 -43.80 43.08
CA ILE A 342 -0.71 -44.01 44.50
C ILE A 342 -0.13 -45.43 44.53
N PRO A 343 1.16 -45.64 44.86
CA PRO A 343 1.60 -46.96 45.25
C PRO A 343 0.87 -47.22 46.56
N THR A 344 -0.22 -47.99 46.51
CA THR A 344 -0.68 -48.69 47.69
C THR A 344 0.50 -49.56 48.10
N ALA A 345 1.27 -49.05 49.05
CA ALA A 345 2.35 -49.76 49.70
C ALA A 345 1.71 -50.99 50.34
N THR A 346 1.79 -52.12 49.64
CA THR A 346 1.66 -53.43 50.24
C THR A 346 2.76 -53.50 51.27
N ASN A 347 2.36 -53.26 52.51
CA ASN A 347 3.16 -53.35 53.71
C ASN A 347 3.50 -54.83 53.95
N ASN A 348 4.41 -55.38 53.14
CA ASN A 348 5.05 -56.65 53.43
C ASN A 348 6.21 -56.38 54.37
N ASN A 349 5.86 -56.36 55.66
CA ASN A 349 6.77 -56.73 56.74
C ASN A 349 7.39 -58.09 56.41
N SER A 350 8.56 -58.08 55.78
CA SER A 350 9.51 -59.18 55.84
C SER A 350 10.73 -58.66 56.57
N SER A 351 10.71 -58.91 57.88
CA SER A 351 11.87 -58.93 58.73
C SER A 351 12.94 -59.84 58.11
N ASN A 352 14.09 -59.29 57.75
CA ASN A 352 15.35 -60.03 57.79
C ASN A 352 16.54 -59.07 57.86
N ASN A 353 16.81 -58.67 59.09
CA ASN A 353 18.08 -58.86 59.78
C ASN A 353 19.25 -59.47 58.95
N SER A 354 20.24 -58.65 58.56
CA SER A 354 21.68 -58.90 58.76
C SER A 354 22.45 -57.62 58.36
N ASN A 355 23.08 -56.93 59.30
CA ASN A 355 24.48 -57.09 59.73
C ASN A 355 25.53 -56.81 58.65
N ASN A 356 26.33 -55.77 58.96
CA ASN A 356 27.75 -55.52 58.68
C ASN A 356 28.00 -54.31 57.79
N ASN A 357 28.41 -53.16 58.36
CA ASN A 357 29.73 -52.80 58.90
C ASN A 357 30.86 -52.78 57.88
N ASN A 358 31.59 -51.65 57.96
CA ASN A 358 32.86 -51.28 57.33
C ASN A 358 32.68 -50.77 55.90
N GLY A 359 33.10 -49.57 55.55
CA GLY A 359 34.29 -48.84 56.00
C GLY A 359 35.05 -48.44 54.74
N ASP A 360 35.85 -47.38 54.84
CA ASP A 360 36.73 -46.83 53.79
C ASP A 360 36.03 -46.10 52.62
N SER A 361 36.55 -45.01 52.07
CA SER A 361 37.66 -44.10 52.40
C SER A 361 37.64 -43.02 51.30
N SER A 362 38.18 -41.82 51.61
CA SER A 362 38.92 -40.88 50.71
C SER A 362 38.68 -40.99 49.19
N GLU A 363 38.29 -39.93 48.48
CA GLU A 363 38.94 -38.62 48.28
C GLU A 363 37.94 -37.55 47.80
#